data_AF-A0A661HUZ5-F1
#
_entry.id   AF-A0A661HUZ5-F1
#
_cell.length_a   1.000
_cell.length_b   1.000
_cell.length_c   1.000
_cell.angle_alpha   90.00
_cell.angle_beta   90.00
_cell.angle_gamma   90.00
#
_symmetry.space_group_name_H-M   'P 1'
#
loop_
_entity.id
_entity.type
_entity.pdbx_description
1 polymer ?
#
loop_
_entity_poly.entity_id
_entity_poly.type
_entity_poly.pdbx_seq_one_letter_code
_entity_poly.pdbx_strand_id
1 'polypeptide(L)'
;VFAHLDATTVLNRSIAEKGIYPAVDPLDSTSRMLSPQIVGEEHYNLARGVQQMLQKYKDLQDIIAILGMDELSEDDKLVVERARKIEKYLSQPFHVAEVFTGSPGVYVTLDETIEGFKGLLEGKYDHMNEAAFYMVGSIAEAVAKNDKINAK
;
A
#
# COMPACT_ATOMS: atom_id res chain seq x y z
N VAL A 1 -11.84 -0.20 25.27
CA VAL A 1 -10.53 0.47 25.04
C VAL A 1 -10.58 1.41 23.84
N PHE A 2 -11.09 0.99 22.68
CA PHE A 2 -11.16 1.81 21.45
C PHE A 2 -11.85 3.19 21.58
N ALA A 3 -12.85 3.35 22.45
CA ALA A 3 -13.59 4.61 22.57
C ALA A 3 -12.75 5.82 23.04
N HIS A 4 -11.60 5.58 23.67
CA HIS A 4 -10.73 6.63 24.22
C HIS A 4 -9.51 6.93 23.35
N LEU A 5 -9.34 6.23 22.22
CA LEU A 5 -8.20 6.43 21.33
C LEU A 5 -8.61 7.34 20.17
N ASP A 6 -7.76 8.34 19.88
CA ASP A 6 -7.94 9.22 18.74
C ASP A 6 -7.45 8.59 17.42
N ALA A 7 -6.57 7.60 17.52
CA ALA A 7 -6.13 6.78 16.40
C ALA A 7 -5.92 5.32 16.85
N THR A 8 -6.27 4.38 15.98
CA THR A 8 -6.18 2.94 16.21
C THR A 8 -5.44 2.31 15.04
N THR A 9 -4.25 1.78 15.31
CA THR A 9 -3.47 1.01 14.33
C THR A 9 -3.64 -0.47 14.63
N VAL A 10 -4.34 -1.18 13.75
CA VAL A 10 -4.60 -2.61 13.89
C VAL A 10 -3.50 -3.38 13.16
N LEU A 11 -2.89 -4.34 13.84
CA LEU A 11 -1.91 -5.25 13.24
C LEU A 11 -2.59 -6.58 12.93
N ASN A 12 -2.40 -7.10 11.72
CA ASN A 12 -3.07 -8.29 11.23
C ASN A 12 -2.06 -9.39 10.87
N ARG A 13 -2.29 -10.60 11.37
CA ARG A 13 -1.44 -11.77 11.10
C ARG A 13 -1.44 -12.14 9.62
N SER A 14 -2.57 -12.07 8.93
CA SER A 14 -2.65 -12.46 7.52
C SER A 14 -1.79 -11.55 6.62
N ILE A 15 -1.62 -10.28 7.00
CA ILE A 15 -0.74 -9.33 6.31
C ILE A 15 0.74 -9.67 6.57
N ALA A 16 1.08 -10.02 7.82
CA ALA A 16 2.43 -10.47 8.16
C ALA A 16 2.83 -11.75 7.42
N GLU A 17 1.89 -12.70 7.24
CA GLU A 17 2.11 -13.94 6.49
C GLU A 17 2.42 -13.69 5.00
N LYS A 18 1.98 -12.56 4.44
CA LYS A 18 2.37 -12.09 3.09
C LYS A 18 3.75 -11.44 3.04
N GLY A 19 4.45 -11.37 4.17
CA GLY A 19 5.76 -10.71 4.32
C GLY A 19 5.70 -9.18 4.36
N ILE A 20 4.52 -8.58 4.51
CA ILE A 20 4.36 -7.13 4.50
C ILE A 20 4.60 -6.59 5.91
N TYR A 21 5.64 -5.75 6.05
CA TYR A 21 6.01 -5.11 7.30
C TYR A 21 6.11 -3.59 7.13
N PRO A 22 5.46 -2.79 8.01
CA PRO A 22 4.67 -3.22 9.16
C PRO A 22 3.33 -3.88 8.75
N ALA A 23 2.88 -4.87 9.52
CA ALA A 23 1.67 -5.64 9.21
C ALA A 23 0.38 -4.90 9.62
N VAL A 24 0.27 -3.63 9.24
CA VAL A 24 -0.86 -2.75 9.53
C VAL A 24 -2.01 -3.08 8.60
N ASP A 25 -3.22 -3.23 9.15
CA ASP A 25 -4.44 -3.38 8.36
C ASP A 25 -4.98 -1.99 7.98
N PRO A 26 -4.93 -1.59 6.70
CA PRO A 26 -5.32 -0.25 6.26
C PRO A 26 -6.84 -0.02 6.24
N LEU A 27 -7.64 -1.09 6.32
CA LEU A 27 -9.10 -1.01 6.33
C LEU A 27 -9.65 -1.01 7.76
N ASP A 28 -9.01 -1.76 8.67
CA ASP A 28 -9.42 -1.80 10.08
C ASP A 28 -8.75 -0.70 10.95
N SER A 29 -7.67 -0.08 10.45
CA SER A 29 -7.03 1.06 11.14
C SER A 29 -7.77 2.36 10.87
N THR A 30 -7.92 3.19 11.90
CA THR A 30 -8.70 4.44 11.82
C THR A 30 -8.04 5.57 12.62
N SER A 31 -8.36 6.82 12.26
CA SER A 31 -7.93 8.01 13.00
C SER A 31 -8.97 9.11 12.89
N ARG A 32 -9.25 9.79 14.00
CA ARG A 32 -10.09 11.00 14.04
C ARG A 32 -9.45 12.18 13.30
N MET A 33 -8.13 12.15 13.15
CA MET A 33 -7.39 13.17 12.41
C MET A 33 -7.59 13.05 10.90
N LEU A 34 -8.08 11.91 10.39
CA LEU A 34 -8.35 11.73 8.96
C LEU A 34 -9.64 12.46 8.55
N SER A 35 -9.55 13.79 8.55
CA SER A 35 -10.59 14.74 8.19
C SER A 35 -9.98 15.82 7.28
N PRO A 36 -10.68 16.26 6.21
CA PRO A 36 -10.18 17.31 5.31
C PRO A 36 -9.81 18.60 6.04
N GLN A 37 -10.51 18.91 7.14
CA GLN A 37 -10.26 20.11 7.95
C GLN A 37 -8.95 20.06 8.75
N ILE A 38 -8.39 18.87 8.96
CA ILE A 38 -7.17 18.66 9.75
C ILE A 38 -5.99 18.38 8.84
N VAL A 39 -6.13 17.42 7.91
CA VAL A 39 -5.03 16.97 7.03
C VAL A 39 -5.02 17.61 5.65
N GLY A 40 -6.04 18.41 5.33
CA GLY A 40 -6.26 18.97 3.99
C GLY A 40 -7.00 18.00 3.06
N GLU A 41 -7.60 18.57 2.01
CA GLU A 41 -8.37 17.84 1.00
C GLU A 41 -7.54 16.79 0.25
N GLU A 42 -6.31 17.14 -0.14
CA GLU A 42 -5.47 16.24 -0.95
C GLU A 42 -5.13 14.96 -0.20
N HIS A 43 -4.58 15.08 1.02
CA HIS A 43 -4.25 13.92 1.85
C HIS A 43 -5.51 13.10 2.17
N TYR A 44 -6.62 13.76 2.53
CA TYR A 44 -7.86 13.06 2.84
C TYR A 44 -8.38 12.25 1.65
N ASN A 45 -8.52 12.88 0.48
CA ASN A 45 -9.06 12.23 -0.71
C ASN A 45 -8.15 11.10 -1.18
N LEU A 46 -6.83 11.27 -1.07
CA LEU A 46 -5.87 10.23 -1.38
C LEU A 46 -6.02 9.02 -0.47
N ALA A 47 -6.04 9.22 0.85
CA ALA A 47 -6.21 8.14 1.82
C ALA A 47 -7.54 7.40 1.61
N ARG A 48 -8.64 8.13 1.33
CA ARG A 48 -9.93 7.52 1.00
C ARG A 48 -9.88 6.73 -0.31
N GLY A 49 -9.19 7.23 -1.32
CA GLY A 49 -8.99 6.52 -2.59
C GLY A 49 -8.20 5.20 -2.40
N VAL A 50 -7.14 5.23 -1.59
CA VAL A 50 -6.38 4.02 -1.23
C VAL A 50 -7.27 3.01 -0.51
N GLN A 51 -8.05 3.44 0.48
CA GLN A 51 -8.98 2.57 1.20
C GLN A 51 -10.04 1.96 0.27
N GLN A 52 -10.62 2.76 -0.63
CA GLN A 52 -11.61 2.27 -1.60
C GLN A 52 -11.02 1.24 -2.56
N MET A 53 -9.78 1.46 -3.04
CA MET A 53 -9.09 0.52 -3.91
C MET A 53 -8.85 -0.82 -3.21
N LEU A 54 -8.35 -0.78 -1.97
CA LEU A 54 -8.09 -1.98 -1.17
C LEU A 54 -9.37 -2.71 -0.78
N GLN A 55 -10.45 -1.98 -0.50
CA GLN A 55 -11.76 -2.59 -0.23
C GLN A 55 -12.29 -3.34 -1.45
N LYS A 56 -12.28 -2.71 -2.64
CA LYS A 56 -12.67 -3.38 -3.89
C LYS A 56 -11.82 -4.62 -4.15
N TYR A 57 -10.51 -4.54 -3.93
CA TYR A 57 -9.63 -5.69 -4.06
C TYR A 57 -10.01 -6.84 -3.11
N LYS A 58 -10.33 -6.53 -1.85
CA LYS A 58 -10.80 -7.52 -0.88
C LYS A 58 -12.11 -8.19 -1.34
N ASP A 59 -13.04 -7.42 -1.89
CA ASP A 59 -14.30 -7.97 -2.41
C ASP A 59 -14.06 -8.89 -3.63
N LEU A 60 -13.06 -8.58 -4.47
CA LEU A 60 -12.65 -9.39 -5.62
C LEU A 60 -11.85 -10.64 -5.25
N GLN A 61 -11.22 -10.70 -4.06
CA GLN A 61 -10.39 -11.84 -3.66
C GLN A 61 -11.17 -13.16 -3.59
N ASP A 62 -12.42 -13.13 -3.11
CA ASP A 62 -13.26 -14.33 -3.03
C ASP A 62 -13.60 -14.86 -4.44
N ILE A 63 -13.87 -13.95 -5.38
CA ILE A 63 -14.12 -14.29 -6.78
C ILE A 63 -12.85 -14.91 -7.40
N ILE A 64 -11.69 -14.28 -7.20
CA ILE A 64 -10.40 -14.78 -7.70
C ILE A 64 -10.09 -16.17 -7.12
N ALA A 65 -10.38 -16.40 -5.84
CA ALA A 65 -10.12 -17.67 -5.17
C ALA A 65 -10.99 -18.82 -5.71
N ILE A 66 -12.20 -18.53 -6.20
CA ILE A 66 -13.15 -19.53 -6.71
C ILE A 66 -13.00 -19.73 -8.23
N LEU A 67 -12.98 -18.64 -8.99
CA LEU A 67 -13.06 -18.64 -10.45
C LEU A 67 -11.71 -18.43 -11.13
N GLY A 68 -10.76 -17.79 -10.46
CA GLY A 68 -9.48 -17.38 -11.05
C GLY A 68 -9.49 -15.94 -11.56
N MET A 69 -8.31 -15.44 -11.90
CA MET A 69 -8.10 -14.03 -12.28
C MET A 69 -8.56 -13.72 -13.72
N ASP A 70 -8.61 -14.74 -14.58
CA ASP A 70 -8.99 -14.59 -15.99
C ASP A 70 -10.48 -14.26 -16.19
N GLU A 71 -11.30 -14.59 -15.20
CA GLU A 71 -12.76 -14.38 -15.20
C GLU A 71 -13.18 -12.96 -14.78
N LEU A 72 -12.23 -12.12 -14.38
CA LEU A 72 -12.48 -10.73 -14.06
C LEU A 72 -12.59 -9.87 -15.33
N SER A 73 -13.37 -8.80 -15.25
CA SER A 73 -13.36 -7.75 -16.28
C SER A 73 -11.97 -7.10 -16.36
N GLU A 74 -11.63 -6.49 -17.50
CA GLU A 74 -10.33 -5.80 -17.64
C GLU A 74 -10.18 -4.65 -16.64
N ASP A 75 -11.28 -3.95 -16.32
CA ASP A 75 -11.29 -2.90 -15.30
C ASP A 75 -11.02 -3.47 -13.89
N ASP A 76 -11.61 -4.62 -13.56
CA ASP A 76 -11.39 -5.29 -12.28
C ASP A 76 -9.96 -5.85 -12.17
N LYS A 77 -9.41 -6.39 -13.26
CA LYS A 77 -8.00 -6.81 -13.30
C LYS A 77 -7.08 -5.64 -12.97
N LEU A 78 -7.33 -4.48 -13.58
CA LEU A 78 -6.57 -3.26 -13.32
C LEU A 78 -6.70 -2.78 -11.86
N VAL A 79 -7.90 -2.87 -11.27
CA VAL A 79 -8.10 -2.61 -9.84
C VAL A 79 -7.24 -3.55 -8.98
N VAL A 80 -7.24 -4.85 -9.28
CA VAL A 80 -6.44 -5.84 -8.53
C VAL A 80 -4.95 -5.55 -8.67
N GLU A 81 -4.46 -5.28 -9.87
CA GLU A 81 -3.05 -4.97 -10.11
C GLU A 81 -2.59 -3.73 -9.33
N ARG A 82 -3.36 -2.64 -9.38
CA ARG A 82 -3.07 -1.44 -8.60
C ARG A 82 -3.15 -1.70 -7.10
N ALA A 83 -4.15 -2.44 -6.63
CA ALA A 83 -4.31 -2.77 -5.22
C ALA A 83 -3.14 -3.60 -4.70
N ARG A 84 -2.63 -4.59 -5.45
CA ARG A 84 -1.44 -5.37 -5.08
C ARG A 84 -0.20 -4.49 -4.95
N LYS A 85 0.01 -3.55 -5.88
CA LYS A 85 1.11 -2.58 -5.80
C LYS A 85 1.00 -1.69 -4.57
N ILE A 86 -0.20 -1.19 -4.29
CA ILE A 86 -0.49 -0.40 -3.08
C ILE A 86 -0.23 -1.22 -1.81
N GLU A 87 -0.71 -2.46 -1.75
CA GLU A 87 -0.50 -3.36 -0.60
C GLU A 87 0.99 -3.59 -0.33
N LYS A 88 1.78 -3.78 -1.39
CA LYS A 88 3.25 -3.90 -1.28
C LYS A 88 3.92 -2.58 -0.90
N TYR A 89 3.47 -1.45 -1.46
CA TYR A 89 4.05 -0.13 -1.18
C TYR A 89 3.78 0.36 0.25
N LEU A 90 2.79 -0.20 0.95
CA LEU A 90 2.59 0.01 2.38
C LEU A 90 3.68 -0.64 3.25
N SER A 91 4.53 -1.52 2.69
CA SER A 91 5.69 -2.06 3.40
C SER A 91 6.88 -1.10 3.37
N GLN A 92 7.63 -1.04 4.47
CA GLN A 92 8.77 -0.14 4.63
C GLN A 92 9.85 -0.79 5.48
N PRO A 93 11.13 -0.74 5.06
CA PRO A 93 12.24 -1.21 5.89
C PRO A 93 12.44 -0.28 7.09
N PHE A 94 12.41 -0.85 8.30
CA PHE A 94 12.63 -0.10 9.53
C PHE A 94 14.10 -0.10 9.94
N HIS A 95 14.60 1.04 10.40
CA HIS A 95 15.96 1.20 10.93
C HIS A 95 16.26 0.20 12.07
N VAL A 96 15.29 -0.02 12.97
CA VAL A 96 15.42 -0.98 14.07
C VAL A 96 15.42 -2.44 13.60
N ALA A 97 14.91 -2.70 12.40
CA ALA A 97 14.82 -4.04 11.82
C ALA A 97 16.02 -4.38 10.93
N GLU A 98 16.91 -3.42 10.64
CA GLU A 98 18.06 -3.58 9.74
C GLU A 98 18.96 -4.76 10.13
N VAL A 99 19.14 -5.01 11.43
CA VAL A 99 19.93 -6.15 11.94
C VAL A 99 19.31 -7.50 11.55
N PHE A 100 18.00 -7.56 11.33
CA PHE A 100 17.27 -8.78 10.97
C PHE A 100 17.00 -8.89 9.47
N THR A 101 16.76 -7.77 8.79
CA THR A 101 16.42 -7.74 7.36
C THR A 101 17.64 -7.59 6.44
N GLY A 102 18.76 -7.11 6.98
CA GLY A 102 19.97 -6.78 6.21
C GLY A 102 19.79 -5.61 5.23
N SER A 103 18.64 -4.94 5.26
CA SER A 103 18.30 -3.80 4.42
C SER A 103 18.27 -2.53 5.25
N PRO A 104 18.90 -1.44 4.81
CA PRO A 104 18.92 -0.19 5.56
C PRO A 104 17.52 0.34 5.76
N GLY A 105 17.25 0.86 6.96
CA GLY A 105 15.99 1.54 7.23
C GLY A 105 15.84 2.79 6.38
N VAL A 106 14.60 3.11 6.02
CA VAL A 106 14.29 4.34 5.26
C VAL A 106 13.30 5.17 6.06
N TYR A 107 13.50 6.49 6.07
CA TYR A 107 12.52 7.45 6.58
C TYR A 107 11.83 8.10 5.39
N VAL A 108 10.50 8.05 5.37
CA VAL A 108 9.69 8.61 4.28
C VAL A 108 8.94 9.83 4.81
N THR A 109 9.06 10.95 4.10
CA THR A 109 8.36 12.18 4.47
C THR A 109 6.87 12.11 4.10
N LEU A 110 6.06 12.97 4.71
CA LEU A 110 4.63 13.05 4.38
C LEU A 110 4.41 13.40 2.90
N ASP A 111 5.16 14.36 2.37
CA ASP A 111 5.03 14.82 0.98
C ASP A 111 5.37 13.69 0.00
N GLU A 112 6.46 12.96 0.22
CA GLU A 112 6.82 11.78 -0.58
C GLU A 112 5.76 10.67 -0.51
N THR A 113 5.13 10.49 0.65
CA THR A 113 4.05 9.52 0.84
C THR A 113 2.84 9.89 -0.02
N ILE A 114 2.42 11.16 0.06
CA ILE A 114 1.29 11.69 -0.71
C ILE A 114 1.56 11.58 -2.21
N GLU A 115 2.74 12.00 -2.67
CA GLU A 115 3.11 11.93 -4.09
C GLU A 115 3.17 10.48 -4.61
N GLY A 116 3.75 9.56 -3.83
CA GLY A 116 3.85 8.15 -4.18
C GLY A 116 2.48 7.48 -4.36
N PHE A 117 1.61 7.60 -3.36
CA PHE A 117 0.26 7.03 -3.43
C PHE A 117 -0.62 7.72 -4.47
N LYS A 118 -0.43 9.02 -4.72
CA LYS A 118 -1.13 9.74 -5.79
C LYS A 118 -0.80 9.16 -7.15
N GLY A 119 0.48 8.96 -7.45
CA GLY A 119 0.88 8.35 -8.72
C GLY A 119 0.40 6.91 -8.88
N LEU A 120 0.33 6.13 -7.79
CA LEU A 120 -0.25 4.79 -7.81
C LEU A 120 -1.76 4.80 -8.13
N LEU A 121 -2.53 5.68 -7.50
CA LEU A 121 -3.97 5.78 -7.78
C LEU A 121 -4.27 6.31 -9.18
N GLU A 122 -3.49 7.27 -9.66
CA GLU A 122 -3.60 7.84 -11.02
C GLU A 122 -3.14 6.88 -12.12
N GLY A 123 -2.48 5.76 -11.78
CA GLY A 123 -2.01 4.76 -12.73
C GLY A 123 -0.67 5.09 -13.41
N LYS A 124 0.09 6.07 -12.90
CA LYS A 124 1.40 6.46 -13.46
C LYS A 124 2.39 5.30 -13.47
N TYR A 125 2.21 4.35 -12.55
CA TYR A 125 3.12 3.23 -12.33
C TYR A 125 2.52 1.86 -12.70
N ASP A 126 1.47 1.85 -13.53
CA ASP A 126 0.80 0.61 -13.95
C ASP A 126 1.72 -0.32 -14.76
N HIS A 127 2.69 0.23 -15.47
CA HIS A 127 3.68 -0.51 -16.24
C HIS A 127 4.78 -1.17 -15.38
N MET A 128 4.90 -0.81 -14.10
CA MET A 128 5.95 -1.32 -13.21
C MET A 128 5.58 -2.67 -12.57
N ASN A 129 6.58 -3.49 -12.27
CA ASN A 129 6.39 -4.78 -11.60
C ASN A 129 5.97 -4.58 -10.12
N GLU A 130 5.03 -5.37 -9.61
CA GLU A 130 4.58 -5.31 -8.21
C GLU A 130 5.72 -5.51 -7.19
N ALA A 131 6.73 -6.33 -7.52
CA ALA A 131 7.87 -6.59 -6.65
C ALA A 131 8.77 -5.36 -6.44
N ALA A 132 8.67 -4.36 -7.33
CA ALA A 132 9.39 -3.10 -7.20
C ALA A 132 8.87 -2.24 -6.02
N PHE A 133 7.61 -2.41 -5.64
CA PHE A 133 6.98 -1.68 -4.54
C PHE A 133 7.18 -2.34 -3.17
N TYR A 134 7.78 -3.52 -3.12
CA TYR A 134 7.99 -4.23 -1.87
C TYR A 134 9.24 -3.74 -1.13
N MET A 135 9.12 -3.43 0.16
CA MET A 135 10.22 -3.00 1.05
C MET A 135 11.06 -1.86 0.45
N VAL A 136 10.39 -0.78 0.08
CA VAL A 136 10.98 0.48 -0.41
C VAL A 136 10.41 1.62 0.41
N GLY A 137 11.12 2.74 0.50
CA GLY A 137 10.62 3.93 1.18
C GLY A 137 9.85 4.84 0.23
N SER A 138 10.58 5.51 -0.68
CA SER A 138 10.00 6.48 -1.60
C SER A 138 9.66 5.86 -2.96
N ILE A 139 8.86 6.58 -3.74
CA ILE A 139 8.50 6.14 -5.09
C ILE A 139 9.71 6.12 -6.03
N ALA A 140 10.69 6.99 -5.80
CA ALA A 140 11.94 7.00 -6.56
C ALA A 140 12.74 5.70 -6.34
N GLU A 141 12.76 5.17 -5.12
CA GLU A 141 13.37 3.87 -4.82
C GLU A 141 12.63 2.73 -5.52
N ALA A 142 11.29 2.79 -5.57
CA ALA A 142 10.48 1.81 -6.30
C ALA A 142 10.82 1.81 -7.81
N VAL A 143 10.96 2.99 -8.42
CA VAL A 143 11.36 3.14 -9.83
C VAL A 143 12.75 2.56 -10.06
N ALA A 144 13.74 2.96 -9.24
CA ALA A 144 15.11 2.44 -9.36
C ALA A 144 15.18 0.92 -9.16
N LYS A 145 14.32 0.35 -8.31
CA LYS A 145 14.22 -1.10 -8.11
C LYS A 145 13.58 -1.80 -9.31
N ASN A 146 12.54 -1.22 -9.91
CA ASN A 146 11.91 -1.72 -11.13
C ASN A 146 12.91 -1.80 -12.29
N ASP A 147 13.73 -0.77 -12.48
CA ASP A 147 14.74 -0.76 -13.54
C ASP A 147 15.78 -1.88 -13.36
N LYS A 148 16.17 -2.15 -12.11
CA LYS A 148 17.07 -3.27 -11.79
C LYS A 148 16.43 -4.64 -12.03
N ILE A 149 15.11 -4.75 -11.87
CA ILE A 149 14.37 -5.99 -12.15
C ILE A 149 14.30 -6.21 -13.67
N ASN A 150 14.00 -5.16 -14.44
CA ASN A 150 13.88 -5.24 -15.89
C ASN A 150 15.22 -5.39 -16.63
N ALA A 151 16.33 -4.98 -15.99
CA ALA A 151 17.67 -5.15 -16.53
C ALA A 151 18.25 -6.58 -16.36
N LYS A 152 17.55 -7.46 -15.61
CA LYS A 152 17.93 -8.87 -15.40
C LYS A 152 17.12 -9.78 -16.31
#